data_AF-A0A7K4H2K4-F1
#
_entry.id   AF-A0A7K4H2K4-F1
#
_cell.length_a   1.000
_cell.length_b   1.000
_cell.length_c   1.000
_cell.angle_alpha   90.00
_cell.angle_beta   90.00
_cell.angle_gamma   90.00
#
_symmetry.space_group_name_H-M   'P 1'
#
loop_
_entity.id
_entity.type
_entity.pdbx_description
1 polymer ?
#
loop_
_entity_poly.entity_id
_entity_poly.type
_entity_poly.pdbx_seq_one_letter_code
_entity_poly.pdbx_strand_id
1 'polypeptide(L)'
;MDSETIKGKSGPLSQENLLLIRKEKLRKNIESASRLLNTKKEPLEIADLFIHNTFKLVEDGILNRFPHMNAEEVKEKVKESLVLSAKLKKVKKRSVFS
;
A
#
# COMPACT_ATOMS: atom_id res chain seq x y z
N MET A 1 8.14 -41.73 -7.58
CA MET A 1 7.50 -40.48 -7.13
C MET A 1 7.68 -40.43 -5.64
N ASP A 2 8.61 -39.60 -5.17
CA ASP A 2 8.74 -39.12 -3.79
C ASP A 2 9.66 -37.91 -3.87
N SER A 3 9.11 -36.71 -3.74
CA SER A 3 9.93 -35.50 -3.58
C SER A 3 9.45 -34.79 -2.34
N GLU A 4 10.16 -35.13 -1.29
CA GLU A 4 9.97 -34.68 0.07
C GLU A 4 9.94 -33.16 0.15
N THR A 5 8.85 -32.69 0.76
CA THR A 5 8.69 -31.40 1.41
C THR A 5 9.98 -30.97 2.12
N ILE A 6 10.70 -29.99 1.58
CA ILE A 6 11.84 -29.36 2.27
C ILE A 6 11.28 -28.46 3.39
N LYS A 7 10.95 -29.08 4.52
CA LYS A 7 10.75 -28.40 5.80
C LYS A 7 12.11 -27.95 6.33
N GLY A 8 12.16 -26.68 6.71
CA GLY A 8 13.37 -25.93 7.08
C GLY A 8 14.34 -26.66 8.01
N LYS A 9 15.56 -26.86 7.52
CA LYS A 9 16.76 -26.97 8.35
C LYS A 9 17.44 -25.61 8.34
N SER A 10 17.35 -24.88 9.44
CA SER A 10 18.12 -23.66 9.70
C SER A 10 19.57 -24.04 10.04
N GLY A 11 20.32 -24.48 9.03
CA GLY A 11 21.78 -24.50 9.05
C GLY A 11 22.33 -23.22 8.42
N PRO A 12 23.59 -22.83 8.69
CA PRO A 12 24.22 -21.70 8.01
C PRO A 12 24.20 -21.95 6.50
N LEU A 13 23.49 -21.08 5.76
CA LEU A 13 23.42 -21.15 4.32
C LEU A 13 24.82 -20.96 3.73
N SER A 14 25.25 -21.91 2.88
CA SER A 14 26.45 -21.74 2.07
C SER A 14 26.40 -20.42 1.28
N GLN A 15 27.55 -19.80 1.08
CA GLN A 15 27.69 -18.57 0.28
C GLN A 15 27.08 -18.70 -1.11
N GLU A 16 27.14 -19.91 -1.69
CA GLU A 16 26.57 -20.21 -3.00
C GLU A 16 25.03 -20.22 -2.96
N ASN A 17 24.43 -20.76 -1.90
CA ASN A 17 22.97 -20.72 -1.69
C ASN A 17 22.49 -19.28 -1.46
N LEU A 18 23.24 -18.47 -0.72
CA LEU A 18 22.94 -17.05 -0.53
C LEU A 18 23.01 -16.27 -1.85
N LEU A 19 23.97 -16.60 -2.73
CA LEU A 19 24.08 -16.00 -4.05
C LEU A 19 22.88 -16.36 -4.93
N LEU A 20 22.43 -17.63 -4.91
CA LEU A 20 21.26 -18.08 -5.65
C LEU A 20 19.99 -17.38 -5.18
N ILE A 21 19.77 -17.29 -3.86
CA ILE A 21 18.63 -16.56 -3.28
C ILE A 21 18.64 -15.08 -3.71
N ARG A 22 19.83 -14.44 -3.68
CA ARG A 22 19.97 -13.04 -4.11
C ARG A 22 19.66 -12.86 -5.60
N LYS A 23 20.16 -13.75 -6.46
CA LYS A 23 19.88 -13.73 -7.90
C LYS A 23 18.38 -13.89 -8.19
N GLU A 24 17.72 -14.83 -7.50
CA GLU A 24 16.28 -15.06 -7.67
C GLU A 24 15.46 -13.85 -7.20
N LYS A 25 15.83 -13.26 -6.05
CA LYS A 25 15.20 -12.02 -5.56
C LYS A 25 15.38 -10.87 -6.56
N LEU A 26 16.58 -10.69 -7.10
CA LEU A 26 16.86 -9.65 -8.09
C LEU A 26 16.02 -9.86 -9.35
N ARG A 27 15.92 -11.10 -9.83
CA ARG A 27 15.08 -11.47 -10.98
C ARG A 27 13.61 -11.12 -10.75
N LYS A 28 13.05 -11.48 -9.59
CA LYS A 28 11.65 -11.15 -9.24
C LYS A 28 11.40 -9.64 -9.19
N ASN A 29 12.36 -8.88 -8.68
CA ASN A 29 12.27 -7.42 -8.64
C ASN A 29 12.32 -6.81 -10.06
N ILE A 30 13.24 -7.27 -10.90
CA ILE A 30 13.34 -6.84 -12.31
C ILE A 30 12.05 -7.18 -13.04
N GLU A 31 11.53 -8.39 -12.87
CA GLU A 31 10.28 -8.82 -13.52
C GLU A 31 9.08 -7.97 -13.07
N SER A 32 8.99 -7.66 -11.79
CA SER A 32 7.93 -6.79 -11.25
C SER A 32 8.03 -5.37 -11.80
N ALA A 33 9.24 -4.81 -11.85
CA ALA A 33 9.49 -3.48 -12.41
C ALA A 33 9.18 -3.45 -13.92
N SER A 34 9.61 -4.47 -14.67
CA SER A 34 9.30 -4.60 -16.11
C SER A 34 7.80 -4.71 -16.35
N ARG A 35 7.06 -5.47 -15.53
CA ARG A 35 5.58 -5.51 -15.61
C ARG A 35 5.01 -4.12 -15.40
N LEU A 36 5.42 -3.38 -14.37
CA LEU A 36 4.95 -2.03 -14.10
C LEU A 36 5.24 -1.06 -15.26
N LEU A 37 6.46 -1.12 -15.82
CA LEU A 37 6.87 -0.27 -16.95
C LEU A 37 6.16 -0.64 -18.27
N ASN A 38 5.89 -1.92 -18.49
CA ASN A 38 5.18 -2.41 -19.68
C ASN A 38 3.67 -2.24 -19.57
N THR A 39 3.14 -2.00 -18.37
CA THR A 39 1.72 -1.65 -18.23
C THR A 39 1.59 -0.20 -18.66
N LYS A 40 1.08 0.05 -19.87
CA LYS A 40 0.57 1.37 -20.26
C LYS A 40 -0.69 1.66 -19.43
N LYS A 41 -0.50 2.01 -18.16
CA LYS A 41 -1.58 2.56 -17.35
C LYS A 41 -1.66 4.03 -17.64
N GLU A 42 -2.82 4.49 -18.09
CA GLU A 42 -3.06 5.90 -18.28
C GLU A 42 -2.86 6.61 -16.92
N PRO A 43 -2.15 7.74 -16.85
CA PRO A 43 -1.93 8.45 -15.59
C PRO A 43 -3.21 8.74 -14.82
N LEU A 44 -4.33 8.93 -15.53
CA LEU A 44 -5.66 9.11 -14.95
C LEU A 44 -6.17 7.86 -14.24
N GLU A 45 -5.96 6.66 -14.80
CA GLU A 45 -6.35 5.40 -14.15
C GLU A 45 -5.56 5.17 -12.85
N ILE A 46 -4.29 5.55 -12.83
CA ILE A 46 -3.45 5.48 -11.62
C ILE A 46 -3.98 6.45 -10.56
N ALA A 47 -4.32 7.68 -10.97
CA ALA A 47 -4.88 8.68 -10.08
C ALA A 47 -6.23 8.21 -9.50
N ASP A 48 -7.13 7.68 -10.33
CA ASP A 48 -8.43 7.16 -9.91
C ASP A 48 -8.29 6.00 -8.93
N LEU A 49 -7.41 5.04 -9.24
CA LEU A 49 -7.14 3.90 -8.36
C LEU A 49 -6.55 4.37 -7.02
N PHE A 50 -5.64 5.34 -7.06
CA PHE A 50 -5.05 5.91 -5.86
C PHE A 50 -6.10 6.62 -4.99
N ILE A 51 -6.94 7.45 -5.60
CA ILE A 51 -8.03 8.15 -4.92
C ILE A 51 -8.97 7.13 -4.27
N HIS A 52 -9.45 6.15 -5.04
CA HIS A 52 -10.35 5.11 -4.55
C HIS A 52 -9.76 4.35 -3.36
N ASN A 53 -8.51 3.90 -3.47
CA ASN A 53 -7.84 3.16 -2.39
C ASN A 53 -7.66 4.02 -1.14
N THR A 54 -7.40 5.31 -1.31
CA THR A 54 -7.28 6.25 -0.19
C THR A 54 -8.61 6.40 0.56
N PHE A 55 -9.72 6.54 -0.17
CA PHE A 55 -11.05 6.59 0.44
C PHE A 55 -11.36 5.31 1.22
N LYS A 56 -11.12 4.14 0.59
CA LYS A 56 -11.35 2.84 1.22
C LYS A 56 -10.52 2.66 2.50
N LEU A 57 -9.26 3.08 2.49
CA LEU A 57 -8.40 3.00 3.68
C LEU A 57 -8.94 3.85 4.85
N VAL A 58 -9.49 5.03 4.55
CA VAL A 58 -10.11 5.90 5.57
C VAL A 58 -11.40 5.28 6.09
N GLU A 59 -12.24 4.73 5.21
CA GLU A 59 -13.45 4.00 5.58
C GLU A 59 -13.12 2.82 6.51
N ASP A 60 -12.17 1.98 6.12
CA ASP A 60 -11.70 0.83 6.91
C ASP A 60 -11.17 1.28 8.27
N GLY A 61 -10.42 2.38 8.33
CA GLY A 61 -9.93 2.96 9.58
C GLY A 61 -11.05 3.45 10.50
N ILE A 62 -12.11 4.04 9.94
CA ILE A 62 -13.28 4.50 10.70
C ILE A 62 -14.07 3.30 11.22
N LEU A 63 -14.33 2.29 10.38
CA LEU A 63 -15.06 1.08 10.75
C LEU A 63 -14.32 0.27 11.82
N ASN A 64 -13.00 0.16 11.72
CA ASN A 64 -12.18 -0.50 12.75
C ASN A 64 -12.27 0.21 14.11
N ARG A 65 -12.43 1.54 14.12
CA ARG A 65 -12.56 2.32 15.36
C ARG A 65 -14.01 2.39 15.86
N PHE A 66 -14.99 2.33 14.96
CA PHE A 66 -16.42 2.44 15.24
C PHE A 66 -17.20 1.34 14.49
N PRO A 67 -17.19 0.10 14.99
CA PRO A 67 -17.72 -1.06 14.25
C PRO A 67 -19.25 -1.09 14.12
N HIS A 68 -19.97 -0.28 14.91
CA HIS A 68 -21.44 -0.20 14.89
C HIS A 68 -21.97 0.94 14.00
N MET A 69 -21.09 1.64 13.28
CA MET A 69 -21.44 2.80 12.49
C MET A 69 -22.12 2.39 11.19
N ASN A 70 -23.22 3.06 10.83
CA ASN A 70 -23.92 2.80 9.58
C ASN A 70 -23.18 3.42 8.38
N ALA A 71 -23.41 2.89 7.18
CA ALA A 71 -22.68 3.30 5.98
C ALA A 71 -22.75 4.83 5.70
N GLU A 72 -23.90 5.45 5.96
CA GLU A 72 -24.07 6.91 5.78
C GLU A 72 -23.25 7.72 6.81
N GLU A 73 -23.17 7.25 8.06
CA GLU A 73 -22.38 7.89 9.11
C GLU A 73 -20.87 7.77 8.83
N VAL A 74 -20.43 6.62 8.28
CA VAL A 74 -19.05 6.43 7.83
C VAL A 74 -18.71 7.42 6.73
N LYS A 75 -19.57 7.57 5.71
CA LYS A 75 -19.36 8.53 4.62
C LYS A 75 -19.25 9.97 5.12
N GLU A 76 -20.11 10.38 6.06
CA GLU A 76 -20.01 11.72 6.66
C GLU A 76 -18.69 11.91 7.40
N LYS A 77 -18.25 10.93 8.20
CA LYS A 77 -16.92 11.01 8.86
C LYS A 77 -15.75 11.03 7.89
N VAL A 78 -15.84 10.31 6.78
CA VAL A 78 -14.82 10.35 5.72
C VAL A 78 -14.75 11.76 5.13
N LYS A 79 -15.88 12.38 4.80
CA LYS A 79 -15.93 13.77 4.31
C LYS A 79 -15.34 14.74 5.33
N GLU A 80 -15.73 14.65 6.60
CA GLU A 80 -15.19 15.49 7.67
C GLU A 80 -13.67 15.37 7.79
N SER A 81 -13.14 14.14 7.73
CA SER A 81 -11.71 13.86 7.83
C SER A 81 -10.92 14.45 6.65
N LEU A 82 -11.49 14.38 5.44
CA LEU A 82 -10.89 15.00 4.25
C LEU A 82 -10.95 16.53 4.31
N VAL A 83 -12.05 17.10 4.81
CA VAL A 83 -12.17 18.55 5.06
C VAL A 83 -11.17 19.01 6.12
N LEU A 84 -10.87 18.20 7.14
CA LEU A 84 -9.89 18.51 8.17
C LEU A 84 -8.47 18.69 7.58
N SER A 85 -8.09 17.85 6.61
CA SER A 85 -6.82 18.01 5.90
C SER A 85 -6.75 19.34 5.13
N ALA A 86 -7.87 19.80 4.56
CA ALA A 86 -7.99 21.12 3.94
C ALA A 86 -7.94 22.26 4.97
N LYS A 87 -8.55 22.08 6.15
CA LYS A 87 -8.46 23.03 7.29
C LYS A 87 -7.03 23.14 7.81
N LEU A 88 -6.30 22.02 7.95
CA LEU A 88 -4.90 22.00 8.38
C LEU A 88 -3.97 22.69 7.36
N LYS A 89 -4.19 22.52 6.06
CA LYS A 89 -3.49 23.30 5.02
C LYS A 89 -3.72 24.80 5.15
N LYS A 90 -4.94 25.24 5.51
CA LYS A 90 -5.24 26.66 5.77
C LYS A 90 -4.54 27.19 7.02
N VAL A 91 -4.45 26.40 8.09
CA VAL A 91 -3.75 26.81 9.33
C VAL A 91 -2.24 26.94 9.10
N LYS A 92 -1.59 25.99 8.40
CA LYS A 92 -0.17 26.09 8.05
C LYS A 92 0.17 27.29 7.17
N LYS A 93 -0.72 27.68 6.24
CA LYS A 93 -0.53 28.91 5.46
C LYS A 93 -0.53 30.15 6.36
N ARG A 94 -1.39 30.21 7.37
CA ARG A 94 -1.47 31.38 8.28
C ARG A 94 -0.25 31.49 9.19
N SER A 95 0.34 30.39 9.63
CA SER A 95 1.54 30.41 10.50
C SER A 95 2.85 30.77 9.81
N VAL A 96 2.86 30.87 8.47
CA VAL A 96 4.05 31.31 7.70
C VAL A 96 4.00 32.82 7.42
N PHE A 97 2.84 33.45 7.63
CA PHE A 97 2.62 34.89 7.43
C PHE A 97 2.38 35.66 8.76
N SER A 98 2.64 35.02 9.90
CA SER A 98 2.67 35.63 11.24
C SER A 98 4.06 35.52 11.82
#